data_AF-A0A7L4R2G1-F1
#
_entry.id   AF-A0A7L4R2G1-F1
#
_cell.length_a   1.000
_cell.length_b   1.000
_cell.length_c   1.000
_cell.angle_alpha   90.00
_cell.angle_beta   90.00
_cell.angle_gamma   90.00
#
_symmetry.space_group_name_H-M   'P 1'
#
loop_
_entity.id
_entity.type
_entity.pdbx_description
1 polymer ?
#
loop_
_entity_poly.entity_id
_entity_poly.type
_entity_poly.pdbx_seq_one_letter_code
_entity_poly.pdbx_strand_id
1 'polypeptide(L)'
;VAYVEAADADQDGIVTVDEMRSYDGNADGEADYPNAVLRTVDLHYRLSHNIAGSEVGMADPLECADCHGSTATSIDWELIGYDSDPAQTDPPTDFTLKTIDVTIPGEKPPEVEREPAF
;
A
#
# COMPACT_ATOMS: atom_id res chain seq x y z
N VAL A 1 5.28 15.40 20.14
CA VAL A 1 5.53 16.45 19.12
C VAL A 1 6.10 17.71 19.78
N ALA A 2 5.51 18.19 20.88
CA ALA A 2 5.97 19.39 21.61
C ALA A 2 7.49 19.46 21.92
N TYR A 3 8.15 18.36 22.33
CA TYR A 3 9.58 18.39 22.65
C TYR A 3 10.51 18.45 21.44
N VAL A 4 10.07 17.94 20.28
CA VAL A 4 10.87 17.96 19.04
C VAL A 4 10.74 19.32 18.38
N GLU A 5 9.52 19.86 18.30
CA GLU A 5 9.29 21.25 17.87
C GLU A 5 9.96 22.27 18.79
N ALA A 6 10.03 22.00 20.10
CA ALA A 6 10.73 22.87 21.03
C ALA A 6 12.26 22.70 20.99
N ALA A 7 12.76 21.62 20.39
CA ALA A 7 14.19 21.42 20.16
C ALA A 7 14.67 22.18 18.92
N ASP A 8 13.81 22.45 17.93
CA ASP A 8 14.07 23.33 16.78
C ASP A 8 14.26 24.78 17.27
N ALA A 9 15.49 25.12 17.64
CA ALA A 9 15.80 26.34 18.38
C ALA A 9 15.86 27.54 17.44
N ASP A 10 16.25 27.33 16.18
CA ASP A 10 16.33 28.36 15.16
C ASP A 10 15.09 28.46 14.27
N GLN A 11 14.13 27.53 14.43
CA GLN A 11 12.83 27.48 13.75
C GLN A 11 12.96 27.31 12.23
N ASP A 12 13.96 26.56 11.78
CA ASP A 12 14.17 26.25 10.36
C ASP A 12 13.34 25.04 9.88
N GLY A 13 12.68 24.34 10.80
CA GLY A 13 11.85 23.16 10.54
C GLY A 13 12.64 21.85 10.45
N ILE A 14 13.94 21.85 10.75
CA ILE A 14 14.85 20.70 10.69
C ILE A 14 15.59 20.56 12.02
N VAL A 15 15.11 19.67 12.87
CA VAL A 15 15.78 19.39 14.15
C VAL A 15 17.10 18.63 13.95
N THR A 16 18.20 19.26 14.36
CA THR A 16 19.54 18.68 14.33
C THR A 16 19.91 17.95 15.63
N VAL A 17 21.01 17.18 15.61
CA VAL A 17 21.53 16.51 16.82
C VAL A 17 22.01 17.50 17.87
N ASP A 18 22.62 18.61 17.44
CA ASP A 18 23.16 19.60 18.36
C ASP A 18 22.03 20.31 19.10
N GLU A 19 20.96 20.65 18.38
CA GLU A 19 19.72 21.17 18.95
C GLU A 19 19.09 20.23 19.96
N MET A 20 18.89 18.96 19.60
CA MET A 20 18.37 17.94 20.53
C MET A 20 19.23 17.81 21.79
N ARG A 21 20.55 17.92 21.66
CA ARG A 21 21.50 17.82 22.78
C ARG A 21 21.58 19.09 23.62
N SER A 22 21.15 20.22 23.09
CA SER A 22 21.05 21.49 23.82
C SER A 22 19.69 21.75 24.43
N TYR A 23 18.69 20.92 24.10
CA TYR A 23 17.33 21.08 24.58
C TYR A 23 17.26 20.93 26.11
N ASP A 24 16.78 22.00 26.76
CA ASP A 24 16.50 22.09 28.19
C ASP A 24 15.05 22.57 28.35
N GLY A 25 14.12 21.61 28.47
CA GLY A 25 12.69 21.89 28.52
C GLY A 25 12.21 22.44 29.87
N ASN A 26 13.02 22.31 30.92
CA ASN A 26 12.66 22.72 32.28
C ASN A 26 13.40 24.00 32.73
N ALA A 27 14.35 24.48 31.92
CA ALA A 27 15.20 25.64 32.13
C ALA A 27 16.05 25.57 33.41
N ASP A 28 16.49 24.38 33.81
CA ASP A 28 17.36 24.16 34.97
C ASP A 28 18.86 24.35 34.65
N GLY A 29 19.20 24.58 33.38
CA GLY A 29 20.55 24.81 32.90
C GLY A 29 21.28 23.53 32.49
N GLU A 30 20.66 22.36 32.61
CA GLU A 30 21.17 21.08 32.13
C GLU A 30 20.34 20.60 30.93
N ALA A 31 21.02 20.06 29.91
CA ALA A 31 20.32 19.49 28.78
C ALA A 31 19.57 18.21 29.19
N ASP A 32 18.33 18.05 28.72
CA ASP A 32 17.52 16.87 28.97
C ASP A 32 18.04 15.64 28.21
N TYR A 33 18.62 15.86 27.02
CA TYR A 33 19.05 14.79 26.10
C TYR A 33 20.50 14.95 25.60
N PRO A 34 21.52 15.08 26.48
CA PRO A 34 22.90 15.41 26.09
C PRO A 34 23.57 14.33 25.22
N ASN A 35 23.02 13.11 25.24
CA ASN A 35 23.52 11.96 24.47
C ASN A 35 22.58 11.58 23.31
N ALA A 36 21.70 12.49 22.87
CA ALA A 36 20.80 12.22 21.75
C ALA A 36 21.58 11.78 20.51
N VAL A 37 20.99 10.89 19.73
CA VAL A 37 21.52 10.40 18.46
C VAL A 37 20.41 10.45 17.43
N LEU A 38 20.71 10.97 16.25
CA LEU A 38 19.76 10.96 15.14
C LEU A 38 19.54 9.52 14.69
N ARG A 39 18.27 9.11 14.66
CA ARG A 39 17.87 7.81 14.14
C ARG A 39 16.77 8.01 13.12
N THR A 40 17.01 7.49 11.92
CA THR A 40 15.96 7.30 10.92
C THR A 40 15.36 5.91 11.16
N VAL A 41 14.06 5.86 11.42
CA VAL A 41 13.33 4.61 11.59
C VAL A 41 12.10 4.61 10.70
N ASP A 42 11.87 3.51 10.00
CA ASP A 42 10.65 3.32 9.21
C ASP A 42 9.55 2.79 10.12
N LEU A 43 8.48 3.57 10.28
CA LEU A 43 7.31 3.20 11.07
C LEU A 43 6.23 2.64 10.14
N HIS A 44 5.82 1.40 10.39
CA HIS A 44 4.79 0.72 9.61
C HIS A 44 3.50 0.67 10.41
N TYR A 45 2.45 1.29 9.88
CA TYR A 45 1.11 1.27 10.47
C TYR A 45 0.16 0.47 9.59
N ARG A 46 -0.67 -0.37 10.21
CA ARG A 46 -1.72 -1.08 9.48
C ARG A 46 -2.81 -0.10 9.07
N LEU A 47 -3.11 -0.06 7.78
CA LEU A 47 -4.32 0.58 7.27
C LEU A 47 -5.50 -0.39 7.43
N SER A 48 -6.56 0.04 8.12
CA SER A 48 -7.76 -0.79 8.40
C SER A 48 -9.08 -0.06 8.21
N HIS A 49 -9.06 1.19 7.76
CA HIS A 49 -10.22 2.06 7.55
C HIS A 49 -10.06 2.78 6.20
N ASN A 50 -11.09 3.50 5.75
CA ASN A 50 -11.15 4.13 4.40
C ASN A 50 -11.19 3.12 3.26
N ILE A 51 -12.03 2.10 3.39
CA ILE A 51 -12.27 1.13 2.32
C ILE A 51 -12.93 1.86 1.14
N ALA A 52 -12.25 1.85 -0.01
CA ALA A 52 -12.82 2.32 -1.27
C ALA A 52 -13.88 1.32 -1.75
N GLY A 53 -15.12 1.79 -1.90
CA GLY A 53 -16.16 1.10 -2.65
C GLY A 53 -16.25 1.65 -4.07
N SER A 54 -16.94 0.92 -4.95
CA SER A 54 -17.16 1.32 -6.35
C SER A 54 -17.94 2.63 -6.52
N GLU A 55 -18.66 3.07 -5.49
CA GLU A 55 -19.49 4.29 -5.52
C GLU A 55 -19.09 5.32 -4.46
N VAL A 56 -18.27 4.94 -3.49
CA VAL A 56 -17.90 5.78 -2.32
C VAL A 56 -16.52 5.38 -1.83
N GLY A 57 -15.56 6.30 -1.89
CA GLY A 57 -14.17 6.07 -1.51
C GLY A 57 -13.32 7.33 -1.68
N MET A 58 -12.10 7.31 -1.13
CA MET A 58 -11.09 8.35 -1.37
C MET A 58 -10.28 8.10 -2.66
N ALA A 59 -10.48 6.94 -3.28
CA ALA A 59 -9.89 6.49 -4.53
C ALA A 59 -10.80 5.41 -5.14
N ASP A 60 -10.60 5.07 -6.40
CA ASP A 60 -11.25 3.94 -7.05
C ASP A 60 -10.75 2.61 -6.46
N PRO A 61 -11.57 1.54 -6.47
CA PRO A 61 -11.12 0.20 -6.09
C PRO A 61 -9.95 -0.26 -6.97
N LEU A 62 -9.03 -1.03 -6.39
CA LEU A 62 -7.95 -1.63 -7.17
C LEU A 62 -8.51 -2.64 -8.18
N GLU A 63 -8.05 -2.51 -9.41
CA GLU A 63 -8.30 -3.41 -10.53
C GLU A 63 -7.08 -4.31 -10.80
N CYS A 64 -7.24 -5.30 -11.68
CA CYS A 64 -6.17 -6.23 -12.04
C CYS A 64 -4.90 -5.50 -12.50
N ALA A 65 -5.07 -4.41 -13.26
CA ALA A 65 -3.99 -3.64 -13.86
C ALA A 65 -3.20 -2.77 -12.87
N ASP A 66 -3.71 -2.57 -11.64
CA ASP A 66 -2.98 -1.82 -10.61
C ASP A 66 -1.82 -2.64 -10.02
N CYS A 67 -2.01 -3.96 -9.93
CA CYS A 67 -1.03 -4.91 -9.42
C CYS A 67 -0.28 -5.67 -10.53
N HIS A 68 -0.92 -5.90 -11.68
CA HIS A 68 -0.41 -6.73 -12.77
C HIS A 68 -0.19 -5.95 -14.07
N GLY A 69 0.75 -6.44 -14.88
CA GLY A 69 1.06 -5.87 -16.19
C GLY A 69 2.15 -4.80 -16.14
N SER A 70 2.54 -4.31 -17.33
CA SER A 70 3.74 -3.47 -17.48
C SER A 70 3.62 -2.06 -16.92
N THR A 71 2.40 -1.62 -16.58
CA THR A 71 2.13 -0.29 -16.01
C THR A 71 1.76 -0.32 -14.53
N ALA A 72 1.69 -1.52 -13.93
CA ALA A 72 1.38 -1.69 -12.52
C ALA A 72 2.50 -1.16 -11.63
N THR A 73 2.13 -0.49 -10.54
CA THR A 73 3.09 0.10 -9.57
C THR A 73 2.70 -0.16 -8.11
N SER A 74 1.57 -0.81 -7.85
CA SER A 74 1.06 -0.99 -6.48
C SER A 74 1.81 -2.03 -5.66
N ILE A 75 2.49 -2.98 -6.31
CA ILE A 75 3.24 -4.06 -5.64
C ILE A 75 4.65 -4.13 -6.22
N ASP A 76 5.63 -4.09 -5.32
CA ASP A 76 6.99 -4.53 -5.61
C ASP A 76 7.07 -6.04 -5.36
N TRP A 77 6.99 -6.82 -6.45
CA TRP A 77 6.95 -8.28 -6.39
C TRP A 77 8.25 -8.88 -5.82
N GLU A 78 9.41 -8.32 -6.18
CA GLU A 78 10.72 -8.77 -5.69
C GLU A 78 10.83 -8.54 -4.18
N LEU A 79 10.37 -7.39 -3.69
CA LEU A 79 10.38 -7.06 -2.27
C LEU A 79 9.53 -8.03 -1.43
N ILE A 80 8.44 -8.57 -1.99
CA ILE A 80 7.59 -9.56 -1.32
C ILE A 80 7.96 -11.01 -1.63
N GLY A 81 9.08 -11.25 -2.31
CA GLY A 81 9.68 -12.57 -2.51
C GLY A 81 9.24 -13.32 -3.76
N TYR A 82 8.68 -12.64 -4.75
CA TYR A 82 8.39 -13.19 -6.08
C TYR A 82 9.50 -12.79 -7.07
N ASP A 83 9.84 -13.68 -8.00
CA ASP A 83 10.84 -13.36 -9.04
C ASP A 83 10.31 -12.34 -10.07
N SER A 84 9.00 -12.30 -10.28
CA SER A 84 8.31 -11.38 -11.17
C SER A 84 6.81 -11.32 -10.83
N ASP A 85 6.08 -10.44 -11.52
CA ASP A 85 4.61 -10.44 -11.49
C ASP A 85 4.08 -11.87 -11.73
N PRO A 86 3.33 -12.48 -10.79
CA PRO A 86 2.86 -13.86 -10.91
C PRO A 86 1.79 -14.06 -11.99
N ALA A 87 1.22 -12.97 -12.52
CA ALA A 87 0.36 -13.03 -13.70
C ALA A 87 1.18 -13.03 -15.00
N GLN A 88 2.47 -12.67 -14.99
CA GLN A 88 3.28 -12.78 -16.20
C GLN A 88 3.37 -14.25 -16.65
N THR A 89 3.17 -14.42 -17.95
CA THR A 89 3.23 -15.70 -18.65
C THR A 89 4.04 -15.48 -19.91
N ASP A 90 4.67 -16.54 -20.42
CA ASP A 90 5.39 -16.52 -21.69
C ASP A 90 4.72 -17.48 -22.69
N PRO A 91 4.11 -16.97 -23.78
CA PRO A 91 3.95 -15.56 -24.13
C PRO A 91 2.95 -14.84 -23.20
N PRO A 92 2.94 -13.49 -23.17
CA PRO A 92 2.05 -12.71 -22.31
C PRO A 92 0.58 -13.11 -22.50
N THR A 93 -0.04 -13.62 -21.45
CA THR A 93 -1.47 -13.95 -21.40
C THR A 93 -2.25 -12.69 -21.07
N ASP A 94 -3.21 -12.36 -21.93
CA ASP A 94 -4.27 -11.42 -21.61
C ASP A 94 -5.34 -12.12 -20.76
N PHE A 95 -5.39 -11.79 -19.46
CA PHE A 95 -6.37 -12.38 -18.53
C PHE A 95 -7.78 -11.85 -18.73
N THR A 96 -7.97 -10.74 -19.47
CA THR A 96 -9.31 -10.26 -19.83
C THR A 96 -10.05 -11.22 -20.78
N LEU A 97 -9.31 -12.15 -21.40
CA LEU A 97 -9.83 -13.14 -22.34
C LEU A 97 -10.01 -14.54 -21.73
N LYS A 98 -9.66 -14.76 -20.46
CA LYS A 98 -9.76 -16.08 -19.83
C LYS A 98 -11.10 -16.25 -19.10
N THR A 99 -11.94 -17.15 -19.61
CA THR A 99 -13.10 -17.68 -18.89
C THR A 99 -12.68 -18.79 -17.95
N ILE A 100 -13.22 -18.79 -16.73
CA ILE A 100 -13.13 -19.94 -15.83
C ILE A 100 -14.36 -20.80 -16.09
N ASP A 101 -14.18 -21.87 -16.87
CA ASP A 101 -15.24 -22.84 -17.09
C ASP A 101 -15.41 -23.72 -15.85
N VAL A 102 -16.51 -23.52 -15.12
CA VAL A 102 -16.89 -24.36 -13.99
C VAL A 102 -17.83 -25.44 -14.50
N THR A 103 -17.46 -26.71 -14.32
CA THR A 103 -18.39 -27.84 -14.55
C THR A 103 -18.93 -28.31 -13.21
N ILE A 104 -20.23 -28.12 -12.97
CA ILE A 104 -20.91 -28.68 -11.78
C ILE A 104 -21.47 -30.06 -12.15
N PRO A 105 -21.05 -31.16 -11.49
CA PRO A 105 -21.59 -32.49 -11.77
C PRO A 105 -23.11 -32.53 -11.56
N GLY A 106 -23.86 -32.84 -12.62
CA GLY A 106 -25.33 -32.91 -12.56
C GLY A 106 -26.06 -31.59 -12.82
N GLU A 107 -25.36 -30.55 -13.29
CA GLU A 107 -26.00 -29.30 -13.71
C GLU A 107 -27.04 -29.54 -14.82
N LYS A 108 -28.20 -28.90 -14.69
CA LYS A 108 -29.24 -28.94 -15.73
C LYS A 108 -28.62 -28.35 -17.02
N PRO A 109 -28.71 -29.03 -18.17
CA PRO A 109 -28.20 -28.48 -19.42
C PRO A 109 -28.79 -27.09 -19.68
N PRO A 110 -28.00 -26.17 -20.27
CA PRO A 110 -28.51 -24.85 -20.62
C PRO A 110 -29.75 -24.99 -21.50
N GLU A 111 -30.78 -24.23 -21.16
CA GLU A 111 -32.05 -24.25 -21.87
C GLU A 111 -31.85 -23.60 -23.24
N VAL A 112 -31.95 -24.40 -24.30
CA VAL A 112 -31.81 -23.91 -25.67
C VAL A 112 -33.20 -23.57 -26.17
N GLU A 113 -33.47 -22.29 -26.44
CA GLU A 113 -34.69 -21.91 -27.17
C GLU A 113 -34.66 -22.55 -28.55
N ARG A 114 -35.72 -23.29 -28.87
CA ARG A 114 -35.91 -23.93 -30.18
C ARG A 114 -37.15 -23.33 -30.82
N GLU A 115 -37.09 -23.13 -32.13
CA GLU A 115 -38.28 -22.79 -32.88
C GLU A 115 -39.37 -23.85 -32.65
N PRO A 116 -40.64 -23.43 -32.52
CA PRO A 116 -41.73 -24.36 -32.28
C PRO A 116 -41.79 -25.39 -33.41
N ALA A 117 -41.95 -26.66 -33.04
CA ALA A 117 -42.14 -27.72 -34.03
C ALA A 117 -43.42 -27.43 -34.84
N PHE A 118 -43.27 -27.38 -36.17
CA PHE A 118 -44.36 -27.23 -37.14
C PHE A 118 -45.25 -28.47 -37.18
#